data_AF-A0A3R7LW64-F1
#
_entry.id   AF-A0A3R7LW64-F1
#
_cell.length_a   1.000
_cell.length_b   1.000
_cell.length_c   1.000
_cell.angle_alpha   90.00
_cell.angle_beta   90.00
_cell.angle_gamma   90.00
#
_symmetry.space_group_name_H-M   'P 1'
#
loop_
_entity.id
_entity.type
_entity.pdbx_description
1 polymer ?
#
loop_
_entity_poly.entity_id
_entity_poly.type
_entity_poly.pdbx_seq_one_letter_code
_entity_poly.pdbx_strand_id
1 'polypeptide(L)'
;MTFLLVRLSSVFLVQTWFVADEYWQATEVAHNLAFGYGYLTWEWRVGLRSILYPSVFACLYKVLAIFNLDYPLLLIHLPRVLHAGAFAVGDFFTWKLSRKLYNKDAAHWTHVCLMSSWFLEYCAPRTLTSCVEMVLTSVALWFYPWKSKRESCSVSYLWLVGISCILRPTSAVLFVPLCLHHVWASNSRLWLTVKFIAIVLAVLVLSVGLDSWYYGQLVVVPWRFVHFNIASGLAAHYGTHPWHWYLTQGLPATLTIHIVPFLLGAVCHSRRHKDLLPLCVCCLGHKEFRFLLPVLPLCLCIAGDYIAVTIANLSKKKDLSSKQW
;
A
#
# COMPACT_ATOMS: atom_id res chain seq x y z
N MET A 1 -6.78 -13.32 13.08
CA MET A 1 -5.74 -14.19 13.67
C MET A 1 -4.90 -14.85 12.59
N THR A 2 -5.49 -15.50 11.58
CA THR A 2 -4.76 -16.16 10.47
C THR A 2 -3.78 -15.24 9.74
N PHE A 3 -4.22 -14.05 9.29
CA PHE A 3 -3.34 -13.07 8.64
C PHE A 3 -2.09 -12.75 9.46
N LEU A 4 -2.26 -12.48 10.75
CA LEU A 4 -1.15 -12.12 11.63
C LEU A 4 -0.15 -13.27 11.79
N LEU A 5 -0.64 -14.50 12.00
CA LEU A 5 0.24 -15.67 12.16
C LEU A 5 1.08 -15.92 10.91
N VAL A 6 0.45 -15.86 9.73
CA VAL A 6 1.16 -16.03 8.45
C VAL A 6 2.19 -14.93 8.28
N ARG A 7 1.83 -13.65 8.42
CA ARG A 7 2.80 -12.55 8.26
C ARG A 7 3.91 -12.57 9.31
N LEU A 8 3.65 -12.98 10.55
CA LEU A 8 4.71 -13.12 11.54
C LEU A 8 5.66 -14.28 11.19
N SER A 9 5.16 -15.35 10.57
CA SER A 9 6.03 -16.43 10.09
C SER A 9 7.04 -15.94 9.03
N SER A 10 6.62 -15.00 8.16
CA SER A 10 7.52 -14.39 7.16
C SER A 10 8.78 -13.76 7.76
N VAL A 11 8.71 -13.24 9.00
CA VAL A 11 9.85 -12.61 9.68
C VAL A 11 11.00 -13.61 9.87
N PHE A 12 10.66 -14.88 10.10
CA PHE A 12 11.62 -15.96 10.31
C PHE A 12 11.93 -16.73 9.03
N LEU A 13 11.01 -16.78 8.06
CA LEU A 13 11.22 -17.47 6.79
C LEU A 13 12.03 -16.65 5.79
N VAL A 14 11.82 -15.33 5.75
CA VAL A 14 12.53 -14.44 4.82
C VAL A 14 13.85 -14.02 5.42
N GLN A 15 14.94 -14.67 5.02
CA GLN A 15 16.31 -14.35 5.48
C GLN A 15 17.16 -13.60 4.43
N THR A 16 16.58 -13.28 3.27
CA THR A 16 17.27 -12.60 2.18
C THR A 16 17.03 -11.09 2.20
N TRP A 17 17.83 -10.34 1.45
CA TRP A 17 17.60 -8.92 1.16
C TRP A 17 16.94 -8.76 -0.23
N PHE A 18 16.14 -7.71 -0.43
CA PHE A 18 15.51 -7.41 -1.73
C PHE A 18 16.03 -6.11 -2.32
N VAL A 19 16.03 -5.01 -1.57
CA VAL A 19 16.42 -3.68 -2.05
C VAL A 19 17.08 -2.85 -0.96
N ALA A 20 17.96 -1.93 -1.36
CA ALA A 20 18.71 -1.07 -0.44
C ALA A 20 17.82 -0.22 0.49
N ASP A 21 16.63 0.19 0.03
CA ASP A 21 15.70 0.99 0.84
C ASP A 21 15.24 0.32 2.14
N GLU A 22 15.31 -1.01 2.25
CA GLU A 22 14.94 -1.72 3.49
C GLU A 22 15.76 -1.22 4.68
N TYR A 23 17.03 -0.93 4.45
CA TYR A 23 17.96 -0.53 5.50
C TYR A 23 18.23 0.97 5.43
N TRP A 24 18.73 1.44 4.29
CA TRP A 24 19.30 2.78 4.12
C TRP A 24 18.27 3.91 4.07
N GLN A 25 16.98 3.57 3.97
CA GLN A 25 15.89 4.55 3.87
C GLN A 25 14.87 4.40 5.00
N ALA A 26 15.12 3.47 5.94
CA ALA A 26 14.20 3.15 7.02
C ALA A 26 14.96 2.91 8.33
N THR A 27 15.52 1.72 8.54
CA THR A 27 16.08 1.32 9.83
C THR A 27 17.38 2.05 10.17
N GLU A 28 18.26 2.31 9.19
CA GLU A 28 19.51 3.03 9.42
C GLU A 28 19.26 4.51 9.76
N VAL A 29 18.31 5.13 9.07
CA VAL A 29 17.90 6.53 9.32
C VAL A 29 17.26 6.65 10.71
N ALA A 30 16.41 5.68 11.06
CA ALA A 30 15.81 5.58 12.38
C ALA A 30 16.86 5.38 13.49
N HIS A 31 17.86 4.55 13.22
CA HIS A 31 18.98 4.33 14.12
C HIS A 31 19.81 5.60 14.31
N ASN A 32 20.14 6.32 13.23
CA ASN A 32 20.80 7.63 13.29
C ASN A 32 20.02 8.64 14.13
N LEU A 33 18.69 8.74 13.94
CA LEU A 33 17.83 9.60 14.74
C LEU A 33 17.79 9.16 16.23
N ALA A 34 17.81 7.86 16.51
CA ALA A 34 17.73 7.33 17.87
C ALA A 34 19.06 7.39 18.62
N PHE A 35 20.20 7.16 17.98
CA PHE A 35 21.49 7.03 18.68
C PHE A 35 22.52 8.10 18.31
N GLY A 36 22.24 8.94 17.32
CA GLY A 36 23.13 10.01 16.86
C GLY A 36 24.26 9.53 15.94
N TYR A 37 24.29 8.25 15.55
CA TYR A 37 25.30 7.70 14.63
C TYR A 37 24.68 6.72 13.63
N GLY A 38 25.36 6.51 12.51
CA GLY A 38 24.88 5.74 11.36
C GLY A 38 25.01 6.55 10.07
N TYR A 39 24.86 5.89 8.93
CA TYR A 39 25.07 6.52 7.62
C TYR A 39 23.76 7.05 7.03
N LEU A 40 23.74 8.34 6.69
CA LEU A 40 22.67 8.97 5.94
C LEU A 40 23.05 9.09 4.46
N THR A 41 22.21 8.49 3.61
CA THR A 41 22.36 8.62 2.15
C THR A 41 22.15 10.06 1.70
N TRP A 42 22.56 10.34 0.47
CA TRP A 42 22.46 11.68 -0.10
C TRP A 42 21.03 12.22 -0.10
N GLU A 43 19.99 11.39 -0.28
CA GLU A 43 18.59 11.83 -0.28
C GLU A 43 18.16 12.51 1.03
N TRP A 44 18.68 12.04 2.15
CA TRP A 44 18.43 12.65 3.46
C TRP A 44 19.18 13.97 3.58
N ARG A 45 20.39 14.08 3.04
CA ARG A 45 21.16 15.34 3.10
C ARG A 45 20.50 16.49 2.34
N VAL A 46 19.81 16.19 1.22
CA VAL A 46 19.04 17.19 0.45
C VAL A 46 17.57 17.32 0.87
N GLY A 47 17.10 16.51 1.82
CA GLY A 47 15.73 16.57 2.32
C GLY A 47 14.67 16.11 1.30
N LEU A 48 14.94 14.99 0.61
CA LEU A 48 14.03 14.41 -0.39
C LEU A 48 13.02 13.40 0.16
N ARG A 49 13.19 12.98 1.43
CA ARG A 49 12.32 11.99 2.07
C ARG A 49 11.79 12.51 3.41
N SER A 50 10.59 12.07 3.76
CA SER A 50 9.98 12.46 5.03
C SER A 50 10.48 11.55 6.14
N ILE A 51 10.76 12.14 7.31
CA ILE A 51 11.19 11.39 8.49
C ILE A 51 10.02 10.61 9.13
N LEU A 52 8.79 10.86 8.69
CA LEU A 52 7.58 10.27 9.27
C LEU A 52 7.67 8.74 9.37
N TYR A 53 8.12 8.04 8.32
CA TYR A 53 8.24 6.58 8.38
C TYR A 53 9.40 6.09 9.28
N PRO A 54 10.66 6.55 9.11
CA PRO A 54 11.74 6.14 10.02
C PRO A 54 11.50 6.51 11.49
N SER A 55 10.78 7.60 11.77
CA SER A 55 10.50 8.04 13.15
C SER A 55 9.75 6.99 13.97
N VAL A 56 8.93 6.14 13.33
CA VAL A 56 8.24 5.03 14.00
C VAL A 56 9.26 4.04 14.56
N PHE A 57 10.28 3.69 13.77
CA PHE A 57 11.36 2.81 14.22
C PHE A 57 12.32 3.53 15.18
N ALA A 58 12.55 4.84 15.00
CA ALA A 58 13.40 5.60 15.90
C ALA A 58 12.79 5.66 17.32
N CYS A 59 11.47 5.85 17.40
CA CYS A 59 10.72 5.77 18.65
C CYS A 59 10.88 4.38 19.30
N LEU A 60 10.70 3.32 18.51
CA LEU A 60 10.89 1.94 18.95
C LEU A 60 12.31 1.71 19.52
N TYR A 61 13.34 2.18 18.82
CA TYR A 61 14.73 2.05 19.24
C TYR A 61 15.03 2.87 20.50
N LYS A 62 14.50 4.09 20.60
CA LYS A 62 14.63 4.91 21.82
C LYS A 62 13.99 4.24 23.02
N VAL A 63 12.82 3.63 22.87
CA VAL A 63 12.18 2.86 23.94
C VAL A 63 13.08 1.70 24.36
N LEU A 64 13.61 0.91 23.42
CA LEU A 64 14.55 -0.17 23.75
C LEU A 64 15.79 0.33 24.47
N ALA A 65 16.38 1.44 24.03
CA ALA A 65 17.55 2.04 24.66
C ALA A 65 17.28 2.50 26.10
N ILE A 66 16.11 3.10 26.38
CA ILE A 66 15.71 3.51 27.73
C ILE A 66 15.65 2.32 28.69
N PHE A 67 15.22 1.16 28.20
CA PHE A 67 15.14 -0.08 28.98
C PHE A 67 16.43 -0.93 28.93
N ASN A 68 17.50 -0.46 28.27
CA ASN A 68 18.73 -1.23 28.02
C ASN A 68 18.48 -2.58 27.32
N LEU A 69 17.52 -2.60 26.38
CA LEU A 69 17.14 -3.75 25.56
C LEU A 69 17.53 -3.53 24.08
N ASP A 70 18.46 -2.64 23.79
CA ASP A 70 18.96 -2.28 22.46
C ASP A 70 19.94 -3.33 21.89
N TYR A 71 19.68 -4.61 22.14
CA TYR A 71 20.45 -5.70 21.56
C TYR A 71 20.29 -5.73 20.03
N PRO A 72 21.35 -6.04 19.25
CA PRO A 72 21.29 -6.09 17.79
C PRO A 72 20.14 -6.95 17.25
N LEU A 73 19.85 -8.07 17.92
CA LEU A 73 18.75 -8.96 17.56
C LEU A 73 17.39 -8.24 17.60
N LEU A 74 17.12 -7.44 18.64
CA LEU A 74 15.87 -6.70 18.78
C LEU A 74 15.81 -5.54 17.79
N LEU A 75 16.91 -4.81 17.58
CA LEU A 75 16.98 -3.74 16.60
C LEU A 75 16.73 -4.24 15.16
N ILE A 76 17.16 -5.47 14.83
CA ILE A 76 16.93 -6.08 13.52
C ILE A 76 15.51 -6.62 13.38
N HIS A 77 15.03 -7.41 14.34
CA HIS A 77 13.78 -8.16 14.17
C HIS A 77 12.53 -7.37 14.54
N LEU A 78 12.59 -6.45 15.52
CA LEU A 78 11.40 -5.77 16.01
C LEU A 78 10.75 -4.84 14.97
N PRO A 79 11.50 -4.07 14.14
CA PRO A 79 10.93 -3.35 13.00
C PRO A 79 10.20 -4.27 12.03
N ARG A 80 10.75 -5.47 11.77
CA ARG A 80 10.18 -6.47 10.86
C ARG A 80 8.88 -7.06 11.42
N VAL A 81 8.84 -7.33 12.73
CA VAL A 81 7.63 -7.79 13.44
C VAL A 81 6.54 -6.71 13.40
N LEU A 82 6.89 -5.46 13.69
CA LEU A 82 5.95 -4.33 13.61
C LEU A 82 5.36 -4.22 12.19
N HIS A 83 6.22 -4.34 11.20
CA HIS A 83 5.84 -4.21 9.80
C HIS A 83 4.98 -5.38 9.32
N ALA A 84 5.30 -6.63 9.70
CA ALA A 84 4.47 -7.80 9.46
C ALA A 84 3.08 -7.66 10.10
N GLY A 85 3.01 -7.10 11.32
CA GLY A 85 1.75 -6.76 11.99
C GLY A 85 0.93 -5.73 11.21
N ALA A 86 1.56 -4.62 10.78
CA ALA A 86 0.90 -3.61 9.94
C ALA A 86 0.41 -4.20 8.61
N PHE A 87 1.21 -5.08 7.99
CA PHE A 87 0.84 -5.77 6.76
C PHE A 87 -0.41 -6.64 6.94
N ALA A 88 -0.50 -7.39 8.05
CA ALA A 88 -1.68 -8.17 8.39
C ALA A 88 -2.94 -7.31 8.61
N VAL A 89 -2.79 -6.07 9.09
CA VAL A 89 -3.89 -5.09 9.14
C VAL A 89 -4.34 -4.73 7.72
N GLY A 90 -3.41 -4.43 6.81
CA GLY A 90 -3.70 -4.18 5.40
C GLY A 90 -4.49 -5.32 4.73
N ASP A 91 -4.04 -6.57 4.94
CA ASP A 91 -4.73 -7.77 4.45
C ASP A 91 -6.15 -7.89 5.01
N PHE A 92 -6.32 -7.64 6.31
CA PHE A 92 -7.62 -7.69 6.97
C PHE A 92 -8.61 -6.67 6.40
N PHE A 93 -8.15 -5.44 6.14
CA PHE A 93 -8.99 -4.42 5.51
C PHE A 93 -9.25 -4.71 4.03
N THR A 94 -8.32 -5.34 3.32
CA THR A 94 -8.56 -5.86 1.96
C THR A 94 -9.65 -6.93 1.95
N TRP A 95 -9.60 -7.89 2.87
CA TRP A 95 -10.65 -8.89 3.04
C TRP A 95 -12.01 -8.25 3.33
N LYS A 96 -12.05 -7.26 4.24
CA LYS A 96 -13.27 -6.49 4.51
C LYS A 96 -13.76 -5.71 3.29
N LEU A 97 -12.85 -5.16 2.50
CA LEU A 97 -13.15 -4.45 1.26
C LEU A 97 -13.79 -5.39 0.24
N SER A 98 -13.21 -6.57 0.02
CA SER A 98 -13.78 -7.61 -0.85
C SER A 98 -15.20 -7.97 -0.42
N ARG A 99 -15.44 -8.13 0.89
CA ARG A 99 -16.78 -8.40 1.43
C ARG A 99 -17.76 -7.24 1.21
N LYS A 100 -17.28 -6.00 1.30
CA LYS A 100 -18.07 -4.76 1.10
C LYS A 100 -18.46 -4.57 -0.36
N LEU A 101 -17.56 -4.86 -1.29
CA LEU A 101 -17.77 -4.65 -2.72
C LEU A 101 -18.58 -5.77 -3.37
N TYR A 102 -18.30 -7.01 -2.97
CA TYR A 102 -18.86 -8.22 -3.56
C TYR A 102 -19.78 -8.93 -2.55
N ASN A 103 -19.35 -10.07 -2.01
CA ASN A 103 -20.11 -10.88 -1.07
C ASN A 103 -19.17 -11.67 -0.12
N LYS A 104 -19.75 -12.53 0.73
CA LYS A 104 -18.99 -13.34 1.69
C LYS A 104 -18.09 -14.38 0.99
N ASP A 105 -18.56 -14.99 -0.10
CA ASP A 105 -17.82 -16.03 -0.82
C ASP A 105 -16.60 -15.45 -1.53
N ALA A 106 -16.75 -14.30 -2.19
CA ALA A 106 -15.64 -13.54 -2.76
C ALA A 106 -14.63 -13.17 -1.68
N ALA A 107 -15.08 -12.73 -0.50
CA ALA A 107 -14.18 -12.43 0.61
C ALA A 107 -13.42 -13.67 1.10
N HIS A 108 -14.05 -14.84 1.14
CA HIS A 108 -13.39 -16.09 1.50
C HIS A 108 -12.28 -16.43 0.49
N TRP A 109 -12.55 -16.36 -0.81
CA TRP A 109 -11.54 -16.62 -1.83
C TRP A 109 -10.45 -15.54 -1.88
N THR A 110 -10.79 -14.27 -1.63
CA THR A 110 -9.80 -13.21 -1.45
C THR A 110 -8.89 -13.50 -0.25
N HIS A 111 -9.41 -14.03 0.86
CA HIS A 111 -8.58 -14.46 2.00
C HIS A 111 -7.57 -15.52 1.57
N VAL A 112 -8.00 -16.54 0.83
CA VAL A 112 -7.12 -17.60 0.29
C VAL A 112 -6.04 -16.99 -0.62
N CYS A 113 -6.43 -16.12 -1.55
CA CYS A 113 -5.51 -15.43 -2.47
C CYS A 113 -4.46 -14.57 -1.73
N LEU A 114 -4.88 -13.82 -0.70
CA LEU A 114 -3.96 -13.01 0.10
C LEU A 114 -2.94 -13.87 0.87
N MET A 115 -3.36 -15.03 1.38
CA MET A 115 -2.51 -15.94 2.15
C MET A 115 -1.59 -16.80 1.29
N SER A 116 -1.95 -17.05 0.03
CA SER A 116 -1.13 -17.82 -0.92
C SER A 116 -0.26 -16.95 -1.83
N SER A 117 -0.40 -15.63 -1.77
CA SER A 117 0.44 -14.71 -2.55
C SER A 117 1.88 -14.71 -2.04
N TRP A 118 2.79 -15.29 -2.83
CA TRP A 118 4.21 -15.35 -2.50
C TRP A 118 4.83 -13.96 -2.33
N PHE A 119 4.45 -12.99 -3.19
CA PHE A 119 5.07 -11.67 -3.18
C PHE A 119 4.64 -10.84 -1.98
N LEU A 120 3.37 -10.95 -1.56
CA LEU A 120 2.91 -10.33 -0.32
C LEU A 120 3.65 -10.91 0.89
N GLU A 121 3.82 -12.23 0.95
CA GLU A 121 4.58 -12.88 2.02
C GLU A 121 6.06 -12.48 2.01
N TYR A 122 6.66 -12.40 0.83
CA TYR A 122 8.05 -11.98 0.64
C TYR A 122 8.31 -10.53 1.08
N CYS A 123 7.35 -9.63 0.87
CA CYS A 123 7.47 -8.21 1.21
C CYS A 123 6.99 -7.86 2.62
N ALA A 124 6.13 -8.67 3.24
CA ALA A 124 5.53 -8.39 4.55
C ALA A 124 6.53 -8.04 5.67
N PRO A 125 7.64 -8.76 5.86
CA PRO A 125 8.58 -8.48 6.94
C PRO A 125 9.64 -7.43 6.57
N ARG A 126 9.63 -6.92 5.33
CA ARG A 126 10.63 -5.98 4.81
C ARG A 126 10.19 -4.57 5.09
N THR A 127 11.06 -3.75 5.67
CA THR A 127 10.81 -2.37 6.11
C THR A 127 10.71 -1.37 4.95
N LEU A 128 9.82 -1.63 3.99
CA LEU A 128 9.62 -0.84 2.79
C LEU A 128 8.45 0.15 2.92
N THR A 129 8.68 1.39 2.49
CA THR A 129 7.60 2.39 2.38
C THR A 129 6.46 1.95 1.46
N SER A 130 6.74 1.15 0.43
CA SER A 130 5.72 0.58 -0.46
C SER A 130 4.73 -0.35 0.25
N CYS A 131 5.17 -1.05 1.30
CA CYS A 131 4.28 -1.89 2.08
C CYS A 131 3.39 -1.05 3.00
N VAL A 132 3.92 0.02 3.59
CA VAL A 132 3.09 0.98 4.34
C VAL A 132 2.07 1.66 3.42
N GLU A 133 2.48 2.05 2.20
CA GLU A 133 1.59 2.57 1.16
C GLU A 133 0.46 1.58 0.85
N MET A 134 0.78 0.29 0.71
CA MET A 134 -0.24 -0.75 0.52
C MET A 134 -1.20 -0.87 1.71
N VAL A 135 -0.69 -0.86 2.94
CA VAL A 135 -1.53 -0.94 4.14
C VAL A 135 -2.46 0.26 4.20
N LEU A 136 -1.92 1.48 4.10
CA LEU A 136 -2.71 2.72 4.09
C LEU A 136 -3.74 2.70 2.96
N THR A 137 -3.35 2.21 1.78
CA THR A 137 -4.25 2.10 0.63
C THR A 137 -5.41 1.16 0.92
N SER A 138 -5.13 -0.02 1.46
CA SER A 138 -6.14 -1.03 1.79
C SER A 138 -7.14 -0.51 2.83
N VAL A 139 -6.66 0.16 3.88
CA VAL A 139 -7.51 0.76 4.91
C VAL A 139 -8.32 1.95 4.35
N ALA A 140 -7.68 2.84 3.59
CA ALA A 140 -8.33 3.99 2.98
C ALA A 140 -9.46 3.57 2.03
N LEU A 141 -9.20 2.59 1.17
CA LEU A 141 -10.20 2.06 0.25
C LEU A 141 -11.35 1.38 0.97
N TRP A 142 -11.13 0.75 2.13
CA TRP A 142 -12.25 0.23 2.93
C TRP A 142 -13.16 1.35 3.46
N PHE A 143 -12.59 2.44 3.95
CA PHE A 143 -13.35 3.62 4.41
C PHE A 143 -13.96 4.44 3.26
N TYR A 144 -13.43 4.30 2.04
CA TYR A 144 -13.95 4.99 0.87
C TYR A 144 -15.44 4.68 0.61
N PRO A 145 -16.27 5.69 0.28
CA PRO A 145 -17.71 5.52 0.11
C PRO A 145 -18.08 4.96 -1.28
N TRP A 146 -17.78 3.68 -1.53
CA TRP A 146 -18.05 3.02 -2.82
C TRP A 146 -19.52 3.01 -3.27
N LYS A 147 -20.42 2.58 -2.38
CA LYS A 147 -21.86 2.38 -2.66
C LYS A 147 -22.77 3.06 -1.63
N SER A 148 -22.18 3.70 -0.61
CA SER A 148 -22.95 4.42 0.40
C SER A 148 -23.58 5.64 -0.24
N LYS A 149 -24.86 5.88 0.07
CA LYS A 149 -25.75 6.96 -0.38
C LYS A 149 -24.99 8.20 -0.85
N ARG A 150 -25.47 8.86 -1.92
CA ARG A 150 -25.01 10.16 -2.51
C ARG A 150 -24.75 11.33 -1.53
N GLU A 151 -24.82 11.07 -0.22
CA GLU A 151 -24.83 11.98 0.92
C GLU A 151 -23.70 11.69 1.94
N SER A 152 -22.87 10.65 1.75
CA SER A 152 -21.82 10.33 2.73
C SER A 152 -20.69 11.36 2.70
N CYS A 153 -20.75 12.40 3.53
CA CYS A 153 -19.67 13.37 3.74
C CYS A 153 -18.51 12.84 4.59
N SER A 154 -18.31 11.52 4.63
CA SER A 154 -17.22 10.89 5.36
C SER A 154 -15.90 11.12 4.62
N VAL A 155 -14.96 11.74 5.32
CA VAL A 155 -13.63 12.09 4.82
C VAL A 155 -12.52 11.39 5.62
N SER A 156 -12.86 10.41 6.46
CA SER A 156 -11.89 9.75 7.34
C SER A 156 -10.75 9.08 6.56
N TYR A 157 -11.03 8.55 5.37
CA TYR A 157 -10.03 7.95 4.49
C TYR A 157 -8.95 8.96 4.03
N LEU A 158 -9.26 10.27 3.99
CA LEU A 158 -8.32 11.28 3.50
C LEU A 158 -7.10 11.47 4.40
N TRP A 159 -7.21 11.23 5.70
CA TRP A 159 -6.06 11.26 6.59
C TRP A 159 -5.04 10.19 6.18
N LEU A 160 -5.51 8.99 5.87
CA LEU A 160 -4.67 7.87 5.42
C LEU A 160 -4.08 8.15 4.04
N VAL A 161 -4.88 8.71 3.11
CA VAL A 161 -4.41 9.12 1.79
C VAL A 161 -3.34 10.21 1.89
N GLY A 162 -3.55 11.22 2.73
CA GLY A 162 -2.59 12.30 2.93
C GLY A 162 -1.26 11.78 3.47
N ILE A 163 -1.29 10.90 4.49
CA ILE A 163 -0.09 10.24 5.01
C ILE A 163 0.60 9.42 3.90
N SER A 164 -0.16 8.67 3.09
CA SER A 164 0.39 7.90 1.97
C SER A 164 1.09 8.80 0.95
N CYS A 165 0.48 9.92 0.58
CA CYS A 165 1.06 10.89 -0.36
C CYS A 165 2.30 11.62 0.18
N ILE A 166 2.40 11.85 1.50
CA ILE A 166 3.64 12.37 2.12
C ILE A 166 4.76 11.35 1.99
N LEU A 167 4.49 10.11 2.40
CA LEU A 167 5.49 9.04 2.38
C LEU A 167 5.93 8.73 0.95
N ARG A 168 4.97 8.73 0.02
CA ARG A 168 5.17 8.42 -1.40
C ARG A 168 4.24 9.29 -2.25
N PRO A 169 4.73 10.41 -2.82
CA PRO A 169 3.93 11.29 -3.67
C PRO A 169 3.27 10.58 -4.87
N THR A 170 3.78 9.42 -5.28
CA THR A 170 3.20 8.55 -6.31
C THR A 170 1.81 8.01 -5.94
N SER A 171 1.46 7.88 -4.65
CA SER A 171 0.12 7.45 -4.22
C SER A 171 -0.99 8.39 -4.72
N ALA A 172 -0.65 9.65 -5.02
CA ALA A 172 -1.58 10.62 -5.58
C ALA A 172 -2.17 10.14 -6.91
N VAL A 173 -1.43 9.35 -7.70
CA VAL A 173 -1.91 8.78 -8.97
C VAL A 173 -3.15 7.90 -8.75
N LEU A 174 -3.16 7.12 -7.66
CA LEU A 174 -4.28 6.24 -7.32
C LEU A 174 -5.46 7.03 -6.71
N PHE A 175 -5.16 7.97 -5.80
CA PHE A 175 -6.19 8.61 -4.99
C PHE A 175 -6.80 9.87 -5.56
N VAL A 176 -6.09 10.66 -6.38
CA VAL A 176 -6.65 11.88 -6.98
C VAL A 176 -7.91 11.58 -7.80
N PRO A 177 -7.93 10.57 -8.70
CA PRO A 177 -9.15 10.22 -9.43
C PRO A 177 -10.32 9.81 -8.51
N LEU A 178 -10.05 9.06 -7.44
CA LEU A 178 -11.08 8.65 -6.46
C LEU A 178 -11.62 9.86 -5.67
N CYS A 179 -10.73 10.75 -5.27
CA CYS A 179 -11.10 12.00 -4.59
C CYS A 179 -11.97 12.89 -5.48
N LEU A 180 -11.60 13.07 -6.75
CA LEU A 180 -12.40 13.82 -7.72
C LEU A 180 -13.75 13.17 -7.96
N HIS A 181 -13.80 11.84 -8.11
CA HIS A 181 -15.04 11.10 -8.26
C HIS A 181 -15.97 11.29 -7.05
N HIS A 182 -15.43 11.19 -5.83
CA HIS A 182 -16.21 11.39 -4.60
C HIS A 182 -16.79 12.80 -4.50
N VAL A 183 -16.01 13.83 -4.84
CA VAL A 183 -16.51 15.22 -4.88
C VAL A 183 -17.60 15.38 -5.94
N TRP A 184 -17.39 14.83 -7.14
CA TRP A 184 -18.37 14.96 -8.23
C TRP A 184 -19.70 14.24 -7.93
N ALA A 185 -19.63 13.06 -7.35
CA ALA A 185 -20.79 12.24 -7.00
C ALA A 185 -21.60 12.78 -5.80
N SER A 186 -21.01 13.67 -4.99
CA SER A 186 -21.66 14.26 -3.82
C SER A 186 -22.55 15.45 -4.18
N ASN A 187 -23.69 15.57 -3.49
CA ASN A 187 -24.58 16.74 -3.60
C ASN A 187 -23.99 17.98 -2.92
N SER A 188 -23.22 17.81 -1.85
CA SER A 188 -22.62 18.91 -1.06
C SER A 188 -21.18 19.19 -1.47
N ARG A 189 -20.95 19.41 -2.77
CA ARG A 189 -19.61 19.54 -3.37
C ARG A 189 -18.73 20.56 -2.65
N LEU A 190 -19.25 21.76 -2.41
CA LEU A 190 -18.50 22.84 -1.76
C LEU A 190 -17.99 22.43 -0.38
N TRP A 191 -18.87 21.87 0.46
CA TRP A 191 -18.51 21.49 1.82
C TRP A 191 -17.52 20.32 1.86
N LEU A 192 -17.66 19.37 0.93
CA LEU A 192 -16.72 18.27 0.78
C LEU A 192 -15.35 18.78 0.31
N THR A 193 -15.31 19.70 -0.64
CA THR A 193 -14.06 20.35 -1.10
C THR A 193 -13.37 21.12 0.03
N VAL A 194 -14.12 21.88 0.85
CA VAL A 194 -13.55 22.57 2.02
C VAL A 194 -12.91 21.58 3.00
N LYS A 195 -13.59 20.46 3.29
CA LYS A 195 -13.03 19.39 4.13
C LYS A 195 -11.77 18.77 3.54
N PHE A 196 -11.75 18.54 2.23
CA PHE A 196 -10.58 17.99 1.54
C PHE A 196 -9.38 18.93 1.69
N ILE A 197 -9.58 20.22 1.39
CA ILE A 197 -8.55 21.25 1.52
C ILE A 197 -8.06 21.32 2.97
N ALA A 198 -8.98 21.35 3.95
CA ALA A 198 -8.61 21.41 5.36
C ALA A 198 -7.76 20.21 5.80
N ILE A 199 -8.11 18.98 5.40
CA ILE A 199 -7.34 17.77 5.74
C ILE A 199 -5.99 17.76 5.02
N VAL A 200 -5.94 18.10 3.73
CA VAL A 200 -4.69 18.17 2.97
C VAL A 200 -3.75 19.20 3.59
N LEU A 201 -4.24 20.38 3.94
CA LEU A 201 -3.46 21.41 4.61
C LEU A 201 -2.99 20.95 5.98
N ALA A 202 -3.86 20.35 6.79
CA ALA A 202 -3.50 19.85 8.12
C ALA A 202 -2.37 18.80 8.03
N VAL A 203 -2.51 17.83 7.12
CA VAL A 203 -1.51 16.79 6.88
C VAL A 203 -0.20 17.38 6.37
N LEU A 204 -0.26 18.35 5.45
CA LEU A 204 0.93 19.04 4.94
C LEU A 204 1.65 19.84 6.03
N VAL A 205 0.91 20.60 6.85
CA VAL A 205 1.48 21.38 7.96
C VAL A 205 2.17 20.48 8.97
N LEU A 206 1.53 19.35 9.34
CA LEU A 206 2.13 18.37 10.25
C LEU A 206 3.41 17.76 9.65
N SER A 207 3.39 17.39 8.36
CA SER A 207 4.59 16.87 7.68
C SER A 207 5.70 17.89 7.62
N VAL A 208 5.41 19.11 7.16
CA VAL A 208 6.41 20.19 7.05
C VAL A 208 6.98 20.51 8.41
N GLY A 209 6.17 20.57 9.47
CA GLY A 209 6.65 20.78 10.83
C GLY A 209 7.60 19.67 11.29
N LEU A 210 7.22 18.41 11.10
CA LEU A 210 8.04 17.25 11.48
C LEU A 210 9.34 17.18 10.68
N ASP A 211 9.26 17.32 9.35
CA ASP A 211 10.42 17.25 8.47
C ASP A 211 11.35 18.45 8.70
N SER A 212 10.80 19.65 8.88
CA SER A 212 11.63 20.85 9.13
C SER A 212 12.32 20.80 10.49
N TRP A 213 11.67 20.22 11.50
CA TRP A 213 12.31 19.95 12.79
C TRP A 213 13.49 18.99 12.64
N TYR A 214 13.32 17.89 11.90
CA TYR A 214 14.39 16.92 11.68
C TYR A 214 15.55 17.49 10.86
N TYR A 215 15.27 18.23 9.78
CA TYR A 215 16.30 18.80 8.91
C TYR A 215 16.91 20.11 9.43
N GLY A 216 16.37 20.71 10.49
CA GLY A 216 16.83 21.99 11.05
C GLY A 216 16.60 23.21 10.15
N GLN A 217 15.79 23.08 9.10
CA GLN A 217 15.47 24.12 8.13
C GLN A 217 14.07 23.89 7.55
N LEU A 218 13.44 24.91 6.97
CA LEU A 218 12.12 24.73 6.35
C LEU A 218 12.22 23.81 5.12
N VAL A 219 11.62 22.62 5.22
CA VAL A 219 11.60 21.61 4.16
C VAL A 219 10.16 21.20 3.84
N VAL A 220 9.79 21.37 2.58
CA VAL A 220 8.56 20.80 2.01
C VAL A 220 8.95 19.59 1.17
N VAL A 221 8.97 18.41 1.81
CA VAL A 221 9.47 17.17 1.19
C VAL A 221 8.73 16.80 -0.10
N PRO A 222 7.38 16.77 -0.17
CA PRO A 222 6.69 16.41 -1.40
C PRO A 222 7.03 17.33 -2.58
N TRP A 223 7.21 18.63 -2.31
CA TRP A 223 7.64 19.60 -3.32
C TRP A 223 9.07 19.33 -3.79
N ARG A 224 10.02 19.12 -2.87
CA ARG A 224 11.41 18.78 -3.22
C ARG A 224 11.48 17.48 -4.02
N PHE A 225 10.69 16.47 -3.66
CA PHE A 225 10.61 15.21 -4.38
C PHE A 225 10.13 15.41 -5.82
N VAL A 226 9.02 16.14 -6.02
CA VAL A 226 8.48 16.41 -7.36
C VAL A 226 9.45 17.24 -8.18
N HIS A 227 9.96 18.34 -7.60
CA HIS A 227 10.95 19.20 -8.25
C HIS A 227 12.18 18.39 -8.67
N PHE A 228 12.72 17.55 -7.79
CA PHE A 228 13.89 16.73 -8.09
C PHE A 228 13.63 15.71 -9.20
N ASN A 229 12.52 14.97 -9.14
CA ASN A 229 12.19 13.94 -10.12
C ASN A 229 11.87 14.52 -11.51
N ILE A 230 11.26 15.70 -11.57
CA ILE A 230 10.94 16.37 -12.83
C ILE A 230 12.16 17.12 -13.40
N ALA A 231 12.87 17.88 -12.56
CA ALA A 231 13.95 18.77 -13.02
C ALA A 231 15.27 18.03 -13.31
N SER A 232 15.58 16.96 -12.57
CA SER A 232 16.94 16.40 -12.56
C SER A 232 17.13 15.22 -13.52
N GLY A 233 16.06 14.69 -14.13
CA GLY A 233 16.11 13.53 -15.03
C GLY A 233 16.68 12.23 -14.43
N LEU A 234 17.09 12.25 -13.16
CA LEU A 234 17.85 11.19 -12.49
C LEU A 234 17.08 9.88 -12.35
N ALA A 235 15.75 9.90 -12.48
CA ALA A 235 14.94 8.69 -12.55
C ALA A 235 15.39 7.75 -13.69
N ALA A 236 15.99 8.27 -14.75
CA ALA A 236 16.56 7.48 -15.84
C ALA A 236 17.81 6.68 -15.41
N HIS A 237 18.59 7.16 -14.42
CA HIS A 237 19.78 6.45 -13.93
C HIS A 237 19.45 5.13 -13.22
N TYR A 238 18.24 5.00 -12.67
CA TYR A 238 17.76 3.77 -12.05
C TYR A 238 17.18 2.77 -13.06
N GLY A 239 17.29 3.07 -14.36
CA GLY A 239 16.79 2.22 -15.43
C GLY A 239 15.38 2.61 -15.87
N THR A 240 15.13 2.42 -17.17
CA THR A 240 13.83 2.62 -17.79
C THR A 240 13.30 1.29 -18.32
N HIS A 241 11.98 1.13 -18.24
CA HIS A 241 11.31 -0.06 -18.72
C HIS A 241 10.22 0.33 -19.75
N PRO A 242 9.96 -0.50 -20.77
CA PRO A 242 8.89 -0.25 -21.74
C PRO A 242 7.55 0.00 -21.06
N TRP A 243 6.66 0.80 -21.66
CA TRP A 243 5.37 1.20 -21.07
C TRP A 243 4.54 -0.02 -20.60
N HIS A 244 4.61 -1.14 -21.31
CA HIS A 244 3.87 -2.38 -21.03
C HIS A 244 4.49 -3.28 -19.94
N TRP A 245 5.67 -2.95 -19.39
CA TRP A 245 6.42 -3.84 -18.49
C TRP A 245 5.61 -4.32 -17.28
N TYR A 246 4.79 -3.46 -16.66
CA TYR A 246 3.93 -3.88 -15.56
C TYR A 246 2.91 -4.94 -15.98
N LEU A 247 2.37 -4.86 -17.21
CA LEU A 247 1.41 -5.85 -17.71
C LEU A 247 2.12 -7.16 -18.11
N THR A 248 3.28 -7.08 -18.75
CA THR A 248 3.96 -8.25 -19.33
C THR A 248 4.91 -8.96 -18.36
N GLN A 249 5.42 -8.27 -17.34
CA GLN A 249 6.43 -8.81 -16.41
C GLN A 249 6.04 -8.56 -14.95
N GLY A 250 5.65 -7.33 -14.61
CA GLY A 250 5.31 -6.94 -13.24
C GLY A 250 4.17 -7.78 -12.62
N LEU A 251 3.00 -7.77 -13.25
CA LEU A 251 1.82 -8.50 -12.80
C LEU A 251 2.03 -10.02 -12.87
N PRO A 252 2.57 -10.62 -13.96
CA PRO A 252 2.88 -12.05 -13.98
C PRO A 252 3.80 -12.49 -12.85
N ALA A 253 4.89 -11.76 -12.59
CA ALA A 253 5.84 -12.11 -11.54
C ALA A 253 5.25 -11.95 -10.12
N THR A 254 4.43 -10.93 -9.88
CA THR A 254 3.86 -10.67 -8.54
C THR A 254 2.61 -11.49 -8.24
N LEU A 255 1.73 -11.70 -9.22
CA LEU A 255 0.51 -12.49 -9.05
C LEU A 255 0.73 -13.99 -9.21
N THR A 256 1.69 -14.43 -10.05
CA THR A 256 1.99 -15.85 -10.32
C THR A 256 0.72 -16.68 -10.57
N ILE A 257 0.39 -17.63 -9.69
CA ILE A 257 -0.82 -18.48 -9.79
C ILE A 257 -2.12 -17.67 -9.82
N HIS A 258 -2.13 -16.46 -9.25
CA HIS A 258 -3.30 -15.59 -9.22
C HIS A 258 -3.48 -14.77 -10.51
N ILE A 259 -2.52 -14.79 -11.44
CA ILE A 259 -2.63 -14.02 -12.69
C ILE A 259 -3.82 -14.49 -13.54
N VAL A 260 -4.05 -15.81 -13.60
CA VAL A 260 -5.13 -16.41 -14.39
C VAL A 260 -6.51 -15.98 -13.88
N PRO A 261 -6.88 -16.22 -12.60
CA PRO A 261 -8.18 -15.77 -12.09
C PRO A 261 -8.32 -14.24 -12.11
N PHE A 262 -7.23 -13.48 -11.93
CA PHE A 262 -7.26 -12.02 -12.07
C PHE A 262 -7.61 -11.59 -13.51
N LEU A 263 -6.90 -12.09 -14.52
CA LEU A 263 -7.13 -11.71 -15.91
C LEU A 263 -8.52 -12.14 -16.39
N LEU A 264 -8.95 -13.35 -16.04
CA LEU A 264 -10.30 -13.83 -16.38
C LEU A 264 -11.38 -13.02 -15.66
N GLY A 265 -11.17 -12.64 -14.40
CA GLY A 265 -12.06 -11.71 -13.69
C GLY A 265 -12.12 -10.35 -14.37
N ALA A 266 -10.96 -9.78 -14.72
CA ALA A 266 -10.83 -8.49 -15.39
C ALA A 266 -11.53 -8.46 -16.76
N VAL A 267 -11.45 -9.54 -17.54
CA VAL A 267 -12.02 -9.61 -18.90
C VAL A 267 -13.49 -10.07 -18.87
N CYS A 268 -13.78 -11.23 -18.26
CA CYS A 268 -15.12 -11.84 -18.30
C CYS A 268 -16.13 -11.15 -17.37
N HIS A 269 -15.66 -10.51 -16.30
CA HIS A 269 -16.50 -9.84 -15.30
C HIS A 269 -16.18 -8.36 -15.13
N SER A 270 -15.61 -7.71 -16.16
CA SER A 270 -15.18 -6.31 -16.16
C SER A 270 -16.21 -5.34 -15.54
N ARG A 271 -17.51 -5.54 -15.83
CA ARG A 271 -18.61 -4.71 -15.28
C ARG A 271 -18.74 -4.79 -13.75
N ARG A 272 -18.42 -5.94 -13.13
CA ARG A 272 -18.41 -6.10 -11.66
C ARG A 272 -17.21 -5.41 -11.02
N HIS A 273 -16.12 -5.26 -11.76
CA HIS A 273 -14.85 -4.70 -11.27
C HIS A 273 -14.56 -3.29 -11.80
N LYS A 274 -15.55 -2.62 -12.41
CA LYS A 274 -15.39 -1.31 -13.06
C LYS A 274 -14.74 -0.23 -12.17
N ASP A 275 -14.94 -0.32 -10.86
CA ASP A 275 -14.42 0.67 -9.91
C ASP A 275 -12.98 0.35 -9.45
N LEU A 276 -12.54 -0.93 -9.55
CA LEU A 276 -11.20 -1.37 -9.14
C LEU A 276 -10.22 -1.49 -10.30
N LEU A 277 -10.68 -1.89 -11.49
CA LEU A 277 -9.82 -2.10 -12.65
C LEU A 277 -9.00 -0.86 -13.05
N PRO A 278 -9.57 0.36 -13.06
CA PRO A 278 -8.79 1.57 -13.37
C PRO A 278 -7.67 1.82 -12.36
N LEU A 279 -7.88 1.44 -11.09
CA LEU A 279 -6.88 1.58 -10.03
C LEU A 279 -5.74 0.58 -10.20
N CYS A 280 -5.95 -0.50 -10.96
CA CYS A 280 -4.94 -1.51 -11.19
C CYS A 280 -3.94 -1.15 -12.30
N VAL A 281 -4.17 -0.05 -13.01
CA VAL A 281 -3.30 0.41 -14.10
C VAL A 281 -2.25 1.36 -13.55
N CYS A 282 -1.01 0.87 -13.35
CA CYS A 282 0.10 1.68 -12.88
C CYS A 282 0.86 2.34 -14.04
N CYS A 283 0.78 3.67 -14.15
CA CYS A 283 1.52 4.48 -15.13
C CYS A 283 2.72 5.20 -14.50
N LEU A 284 3.65 4.45 -13.90
CA LEU A 284 4.90 5.01 -13.36
C LEU A 284 6.04 4.86 -14.39
N GLY A 285 6.87 5.90 -14.53
CA GLY A 285 8.00 5.92 -15.47
C GLY A 285 9.13 4.99 -15.05
N HIS A 286 9.58 5.09 -13.79
CA HIS A 286 10.47 4.10 -13.18
C HIS A 286 9.64 2.94 -12.62
N LYS A 287 10.08 1.70 -12.89
CA LYS A 287 9.28 0.51 -12.62
C LYS A 287 10.03 -0.51 -11.79
N GLU A 288 9.39 -0.95 -10.73
CA GLU A 288 9.89 -1.97 -9.83
C GLU A 288 8.71 -2.81 -9.32
N PHE A 289 8.95 -4.08 -9.00
CA PHE A 289 7.89 -4.97 -8.51
C PHE A 289 7.22 -4.46 -7.23
N ARG A 290 7.97 -3.84 -6.30
CA ARG A 290 7.42 -3.31 -5.05
C ARG A 290 6.42 -2.16 -5.25
N PHE A 291 6.49 -1.43 -6.38
CA PHE A 291 5.56 -0.35 -6.67
C PHE A 291 4.16 -0.86 -7.05
N LEU A 292 4.02 -2.16 -7.33
CA LEU A 292 2.72 -2.81 -7.51
C LEU A 292 2.03 -3.14 -6.19
N LEU A 293 2.73 -3.09 -5.05
CA LEU A 293 2.16 -3.47 -3.75
C LEU A 293 0.83 -2.77 -3.42
N PRO A 294 0.65 -1.45 -3.63
CA PRO A 294 -0.64 -0.79 -3.31
C PRO A 294 -1.83 -1.30 -4.11
N VAL A 295 -1.57 -1.87 -5.29
CA VAL A 295 -2.56 -2.38 -6.22
C VAL A 295 -2.77 -3.89 -6.07
N LEU A 296 -1.75 -4.63 -5.65
CA LEU A 296 -1.78 -6.08 -5.60
C LEU A 296 -2.95 -6.66 -4.77
N PRO A 297 -3.29 -6.12 -3.59
CA PRO A 297 -4.48 -6.57 -2.85
C PRO A 297 -5.80 -6.40 -3.63
N LEU A 298 -5.91 -5.38 -4.48
CA LEU A 298 -7.08 -5.16 -5.35
C LEU A 298 -7.16 -6.20 -6.46
N CYS A 299 -6.01 -6.53 -7.08
CA CYS A 299 -5.93 -7.61 -8.05
C CYS A 299 -6.36 -8.95 -7.43
N LEU A 300 -5.95 -9.21 -6.19
CA LEU A 300 -6.34 -10.42 -5.46
C LEU A 300 -7.81 -10.43 -5.05
N CYS A 301 -8.45 -9.27 -4.82
CA CYS A 301 -9.90 -9.16 -4.65
C CYS A 301 -10.66 -9.55 -5.93
N ILE A 302 -10.18 -9.10 -7.09
CA ILE A 302 -10.77 -9.45 -8.40
C ILE A 302 -10.61 -10.95 -8.66
N ALA A 303 -9.43 -11.50 -8.41
CA ALA A 303 -9.19 -12.94 -8.50
C ALA A 303 -10.12 -13.74 -7.56
N GLY A 304 -10.29 -13.27 -6.31
CA GLY A 304 -11.18 -13.89 -5.33
C GLY A 304 -12.65 -13.92 -5.76
N ASP A 305 -13.20 -12.79 -6.23
CA ASP A 305 -14.59 -12.75 -6.74
C ASP A 305 -14.77 -13.64 -7.98
N TYR A 306 -13.79 -13.66 -8.90
CA TYR A 306 -13.85 -14.54 -10.08
C TYR A 306 -13.94 -16.03 -9.69
N ILE A 307 -13.08 -16.48 -8.77
CA ILE A 307 -13.08 -17.86 -8.29
C ILE A 307 -14.43 -18.18 -7.63
N ALA A 308 -14.92 -17.28 -6.77
CA ALA A 308 -16.20 -17.45 -6.09
C ALA A 308 -17.37 -17.63 -7.06
N VAL A 309 -17.48 -16.75 -8.07
CA VAL A 309 -18.52 -16.81 -9.10
C VAL A 309 -18.42 -18.09 -9.92
N THR A 310 -17.21 -18.48 -10.30
CA THR A 310 -16.98 -19.69 -11.11
C THR A 310 -17.39 -20.94 -10.37
N ILE A 311 -17.01 -21.09 -9.11
CA ILE A 311 -17.38 -22.24 -8.28
C ILE A 311 -18.89 -22.29 -8.04
N ALA A 312 -19.53 -21.15 -7.76
CA ALA A 312 -20.98 -21.09 -7.60
C ALA A 312 -21.72 -21.54 -8.88
N ASN A 313 -21.22 -21.16 -10.06
CA ASN A 313 -21.80 -21.57 -11.34
C ASN A 313 -21.61 -23.07 -11.62
N LEU A 314 -20.46 -23.65 -11.25
CA LEU A 314 -20.20 -25.09 -11.37
C LEU A 314 -21.11 -25.90 -10.46
N SER A 315 -21.31 -25.45 -9.21
CA SER A 315 -22.24 -26.11 -8.28
C SER A 315 -23.67 -26.14 -8.82
N LYS A 316 -24.16 -25.00 -9.35
CA LYS A 316 -25.51 -24.92 -9.95
C LYS A 316 -25.69 -25.85 -11.14
N LYS A 317 -24.68 -25.97 -12.02
CA LYS A 317 -24.73 -26.90 -13.15
C LYS A 317 -24.81 -28.35 -12.69
N LYS A 318 -24.06 -28.72 -11.65
CA LYS A 318 -24.09 -30.06 -11.05
C LYS A 318 -25.46 -30.38 -10.46
N ASP A 319 -26.07 -29.45 -9.73
CA ASP A 319 -27.40 -29.63 -9.14
C ASP A 319 -28.53 -29.72 -10.19
N LEU A 320 -28.38 -29.06 -11.33
CA LEU A 320 -29.31 -29.19 -12.45
C LEU A 320 -29.17 -30.55 -13.15
N SER A 321 -27.93 -31.03 -13.32
CA SER A 321 -27.68 -32.34 -13.92
C SER A 321 -28.15 -33.51 -13.05
N SER A 322 -28.14 -33.37 -11.72
CA SER A 322 -28.59 -34.42 -10.80
C SER A 322 -30.11 -34.50 -10.64
N LYS A 323 -30.85 -33.44 -11.00
CA LYS A 323 -32.33 -33.40 -10.99
C LYS A 323 -32.98 -33.89 -12.29
N GLN A 324 -32.18 -34.16 -13.32
CA GLN A 324 -32.63 -34.65 -14.64
C GLN A 324 -32.58 -36.19 -14.76
N TRP A 325 -32.25 -36.89 -13.67
CA TRP A 325 -32.29 -38.35 -13.52
C TRP A 325 -33.24 -38.74 -12.39
#